data_AF-A0A3G9JY68-F1
#
_entry.id   AF-A0A3G9JY68-F1
#
_cell.length_a   1.000
_cell.length_b   1.000
_cell.length_c   1.000
_cell.angle_alpha   90.00
_cell.angle_beta   90.00
_cell.angle_gamma   90.00
#
_symmetry.space_group_name_H-M   'P 1'
#
loop_
_entity.id
_entity.type
_entity.pdbx_description
1 polymer ?
#
loop_
_entity_poly.entity_id
_entity_poly.type
_entity_poly.pdbx_seq_one_letter_code
_entity_poly.pdbx_strand_id
1 'polypeptide(L)'
;MAQSQNTRVEYTERASFLSGLGTYGDVMVGDRAFEFYNERNRDDFVQIPWDEVDYVAAEVLPGKKISRFAIFIKDGNKFVFSTRNNKATLRAVREHVDASRIQRSPSLLDVLKAGVRAIPKIPSMIRHEK
;
A
#
# COMPACT_ATOMS: atom_id res chain seq x y z
N MET A 1 -5.73 2.11 -19.93
CA MET A 1 -6.13 0.87 -19.23
C MET A 1 -4.92 0.32 -18.52
N ALA A 2 -4.84 0.58 -17.22
CA ALA A 2 -3.85 -0.05 -16.35
C ALA A 2 -3.93 -1.57 -16.43
N GLN A 3 -2.78 -2.22 -16.57
CA GLN A 3 -2.65 -3.67 -16.58
C GLN A 3 -1.97 -4.11 -15.28
N SER A 4 -2.53 -5.13 -14.62
CA SER A 4 -1.92 -5.72 -13.43
C SER A 4 -0.57 -6.36 -13.76
N GLN A 5 0.39 -6.21 -12.84
CA GLN A 5 1.66 -6.91 -12.91
C GLN A 5 1.52 -8.36 -12.44
N ASN A 6 0.57 -8.61 -11.54
CA ASN A 6 0.25 -9.94 -11.02
C ASN A 6 -0.28 -10.85 -12.14
N THR A 7 0.17 -12.10 -12.13
CA THR A 7 -0.42 -13.16 -12.97
C THR A 7 -1.45 -13.99 -12.22
N ARG A 8 -1.44 -13.91 -10.87
CA ARG A 8 -2.42 -14.53 -10.00
C ARG A 8 -2.79 -13.58 -8.87
N VAL A 9 -4.09 -13.41 -8.66
CA VAL A 9 -4.63 -12.70 -7.51
C VAL A 9 -4.86 -13.67 -6.36
N GLU A 10 -4.34 -13.33 -5.19
CA GLU A 10 -4.39 -14.18 -3.99
C GLU A 10 -5.37 -13.64 -2.97
N TYR A 11 -5.47 -12.31 -2.87
CA TYR A 11 -6.42 -11.63 -2.00
C TYR A 11 -6.80 -10.27 -2.56
N THR A 12 -8.06 -9.88 -2.37
CA THR A 12 -8.54 -8.53 -2.71
C THR A 12 -9.50 -8.03 -1.64
N GLU A 13 -9.50 -6.72 -1.41
CA GLU A 13 -10.35 -6.06 -0.44
C GLU A 13 -10.56 -4.60 -0.79
N ARG A 14 -11.72 -4.05 -0.42
CA ARG A 14 -11.96 -2.61 -0.56
C ARG A 14 -11.06 -1.82 0.37
N ALA A 15 -10.53 -0.73 -0.17
CA ALA A 15 -9.53 0.07 0.51
C ALA A 15 -9.72 1.57 0.31
N SER A 16 -9.14 2.32 1.23
CA SER A 16 -8.82 3.72 1.08
C SER A 16 -7.30 3.86 0.93
N PHE A 17 -6.87 4.58 -0.09
CA PHE A 17 -5.50 5.03 -0.24
C PHE A 17 -5.37 6.43 0.38
N LEU A 18 -4.47 6.59 1.34
CA LEU A 18 -4.40 7.73 2.26
C LEU A 18 -3.16 8.61 2.02
N SER A 19 -2.37 8.37 0.98
CA SER A 19 -1.27 9.27 0.61
C SER A 19 -1.80 10.44 -0.22
N GLY A 20 -2.12 11.56 0.42
CA GLY A 20 -2.66 12.78 -0.22
C GLY A 20 -4.14 13.03 0.10
N LEU A 21 -4.93 13.46 -0.90
CA LEU A 21 -6.39 13.51 -0.79
C LEU A 21 -6.91 12.08 -0.86
N GLY A 22 -7.40 11.54 0.25
CA GLY A 22 -7.76 10.12 0.33
C GLY A 22 -8.74 9.68 -0.75
N THR A 23 -8.43 8.60 -1.45
CA THR A 23 -9.26 8.00 -2.50
C THR A 23 -9.70 6.60 -2.12
N TYR A 24 -10.81 6.14 -2.70
CA TYR A 24 -11.33 4.80 -2.52
C TYR A 24 -11.01 3.94 -3.75
N GLY A 25 -10.90 2.64 -3.50
CA GLY A 25 -10.56 1.68 -4.53
C GLY A 25 -10.49 0.27 -3.96
N ASP A 26 -9.83 -0.60 -4.69
CA ASP A 26 -9.59 -1.97 -4.30
C ASP A 26 -8.09 -2.23 -4.22
N VAL A 27 -7.66 -2.91 -3.14
CA VAL A 27 -6.32 -3.49 -3.09
C VAL A 27 -6.33 -4.90 -3.63
N MET A 28 -5.19 -5.29 -4.18
CA MET A 28 -4.95 -6.62 -4.72
C MET A 28 -3.57 -7.08 -4.24
N VAL A 29 -3.55 -8.19 -3.51
CA VAL A 29 -2.33 -8.93 -3.18
C VAL A 29 -2.23 -10.06 -4.18
N GLY A 30 -1.15 -10.11 -4.95
CA GLY A 30 -0.89 -11.18 -5.89
C GLY A 30 0.52 -11.70 -5.81
N ASP A 31 0.88 -12.54 -6.78
CA ASP A 31 2.14 -13.27 -6.83
C ASP A 31 3.38 -12.38 -7.03
N ARG A 32 3.22 -11.14 -7.52
CA ARG A 32 4.34 -10.25 -7.90
C ARG A 32 4.33 -8.89 -7.22
N ALA A 33 3.15 -8.37 -6.89
CA ALA A 33 3.00 -7.03 -6.36
C ALA A 33 1.80 -6.89 -5.42
N PHE A 34 1.91 -5.92 -4.51
CA PHE A 34 0.77 -5.26 -3.89
C PHE A 34 0.27 -4.16 -4.82
N GLU A 35 -1.01 -4.18 -5.18
CA GLU A 35 -1.59 -3.20 -6.09
C GLU A 35 -2.81 -2.52 -5.47
N PHE A 36 -3.08 -1.29 -5.90
CA PHE A 36 -4.29 -0.54 -5.60
C PHE A 36 -4.81 0.10 -6.89
N TYR A 37 -6.11 -0.01 -7.12
CA TYR A 37 -6.79 0.63 -8.26
C TYR A 37 -7.89 1.55 -7.76
N ASN A 38 -7.85 2.82 -8.17
CA ASN A 38 -8.86 3.80 -7.83
C ASN A 38 -10.21 3.43 -8.49
N GLU A 39 -11.29 3.48 -7.71
CA GLU A 39 -12.64 3.11 -8.17
C GLU A 39 -13.17 4.06 -9.26
N ARG A 40 -12.73 5.32 -9.27
CA ARG A 40 -13.21 6.37 -10.17
C ARG A 40 -12.42 6.44 -11.47
N ASN A 41 -11.12 6.17 -11.40
CA ASN A 41 -10.23 6.17 -12.55
C ASN A 41 -9.21 5.05 -12.42
N ARG A 42 -9.36 3.97 -13.18
CA ARG A 42 -8.44 2.82 -13.12
C ARG A 42 -7.04 3.12 -13.62
N ASP A 43 -6.84 4.20 -14.38
CA ASP A 43 -5.51 4.64 -14.79
C ASP A 43 -4.79 5.44 -13.67
N ASP A 44 -5.47 5.70 -12.53
CA ASP A 44 -4.88 6.14 -11.27
C ASP A 44 -4.74 4.93 -10.33
N PHE A 45 -3.53 4.38 -10.28
CA PHE A 45 -3.23 3.14 -9.58
C PHE A 45 -1.86 3.19 -8.91
N VAL A 46 -1.65 2.28 -7.97
CA VAL A 46 -0.36 2.02 -7.34
C VAL A 46 -0.03 0.56 -7.55
N GLN A 47 1.18 0.25 -7.99
CA GLN A 47 1.72 -1.10 -8.06
C GLN A 47 3.06 -1.09 -7.35
N ILE A 48 3.19 -1.93 -6.32
CA ILE A 48 4.37 -2.05 -5.48
C ILE A 48 4.87 -3.49 -5.64
N PRO A 49 5.84 -3.72 -6.54
CA PRO A 49 6.53 -5.00 -6.64
C PRO A 49 7.07 -5.44 -5.28
N TRP A 50 6.99 -6.74 -4.96
CA TRP A 50 7.43 -7.25 -3.66
C TRP A 50 8.91 -6.99 -3.38
N ASP A 51 9.74 -6.97 -4.42
CA ASP A 51 11.17 -6.66 -4.33
C ASP A 51 11.45 -5.17 -4.04
N GLU A 52 10.52 -4.26 -4.29
CA GLU A 52 10.64 -2.85 -3.94
C GLU A 52 10.23 -2.56 -2.49
N VAL A 53 9.56 -3.50 -1.82
CA VAL A 53 9.15 -3.35 -0.42
C VAL A 53 10.36 -3.43 0.51
N ASP A 54 10.57 -2.36 1.29
CA ASP A 54 11.55 -2.35 2.37
C ASP A 54 10.93 -2.95 3.64
N TYR A 55 9.85 -2.37 4.14
CA TYR A 55 9.11 -2.89 5.28
C TYR A 55 7.64 -2.43 5.29
N VAL A 56 6.82 -3.10 6.09
CA VAL A 56 5.41 -2.77 6.30
C VAL A 56 5.20 -2.39 7.76
N ALA A 57 4.50 -1.30 8.00
CA ALA A 57 4.11 -0.87 9.33
C ALA A 57 2.59 -0.90 9.49
N ALA A 58 2.09 -1.40 10.61
CA ALA A 58 0.66 -1.42 10.92
C ALA A 58 0.34 -0.57 12.16
N GLU A 59 -0.70 0.27 12.07
CA GLU A 59 -1.20 1.05 13.19
C GLU A 59 -2.15 0.19 14.00
N VAL A 60 -1.75 -0.14 15.23
CA VAL A 60 -2.51 -1.02 16.11
C VAL A 60 -3.07 -0.23 17.29
N LEU A 61 -4.37 -0.01 17.26
CA LEU A 61 -5.16 0.67 18.28
C LEU A 61 -5.35 -0.22 19.53
N PRO A 62 -5.81 0.37 20.66
CA PRO A 62 -6.28 -0.39 21.82
C PRO A 62 -7.28 -1.49 21.41
N GLY A 63 -7.21 -2.64 22.08
CA GLY A 63 -8.02 -3.81 21.70
C GLY A 63 -7.48 -4.60 20.49
N LYS A 64 -6.23 -4.36 20.07
CA LYS A 64 -5.55 -5.07 18.96
C LYS A 64 -6.21 -4.88 17.59
N LYS A 65 -6.95 -3.79 17.40
CA LYS A 65 -7.56 -3.43 16.12
C LYS A 65 -6.53 -2.73 15.22
N ILE A 66 -6.45 -3.13 13.96
CA ILE A 66 -5.60 -2.49 12.95
C ILE A 66 -6.42 -1.46 12.19
N SER A 67 -6.08 -0.18 12.30
CA SER A 67 -6.80 0.92 11.64
C SER A 67 -6.29 1.18 10.23
N ARG A 68 -4.97 1.12 10.02
CA ARG A 68 -4.31 1.33 8.73
C ARG A 68 -2.93 0.67 8.72
N PHE A 69 -2.32 0.62 7.55
CA PHE A 69 -0.94 0.19 7.39
C PHE A 69 -0.24 1.04 6.34
N ALA A 70 1.08 1.06 6.37
CA ALA A 70 1.92 1.69 5.37
C ALA A 70 2.92 0.69 4.81
N ILE A 71 3.10 0.72 3.50
CA ILE A 71 4.15 0.01 2.79
C ILE A 71 5.25 1.03 2.51
N PHE A 72 6.43 0.82 3.08
CA PHE A 72 7.63 1.60 2.82
C PHE A 72 8.42 0.90 1.73
N ILE A 73 8.86 1.67 0.75
CA ILE A 73 9.67 1.15 -0.36
C ILE A 73 11.12 1.63 -0.21
N LYS A 74 12.04 0.91 -0.84
CA LYS A 74 13.49 1.08 -0.64
C LYS A 74 14.03 2.47 -0.99
N ASP A 75 13.32 3.23 -1.83
CA ASP A 75 13.68 4.60 -2.22
C ASP A 75 13.32 5.67 -1.15
N GLY A 76 12.73 5.26 -0.02
CA GLY A 76 12.32 6.13 1.08
C GLY A 76 10.88 6.64 0.99
N ASN A 77 10.14 6.35 -0.09
CA ASN A 77 8.72 6.65 -0.19
C ASN A 77 7.85 5.67 0.60
N LYS A 78 6.59 6.06 0.82
CA LYS A 78 5.62 5.22 1.52
C LYS A 78 4.20 5.41 0.98
N PHE A 79 3.43 4.34 1.03
CA PHE A 79 2.03 4.31 0.63
C PHE A 79 1.18 3.86 1.81
N VAL A 80 0.19 4.66 2.19
CA VAL A 80 -0.65 4.37 3.37
C VAL A 80 -2.03 3.91 2.93
N PHE A 81 -2.49 2.79 3.47
CA PHE A 81 -3.76 2.18 3.12
C PHE A 81 -4.57 1.81 4.36
N SER A 82 -5.89 1.81 4.21
CA SER A 82 -6.80 1.14 5.15
C SER A 82 -7.78 0.30 4.35
N THR A 83 -7.91 -0.97 4.71
CA THR A 83 -8.83 -1.91 4.07
C THR A 83 -9.97 -2.24 5.02
N ARG A 84 -11.11 -2.71 4.49
CA ARG A 84 -12.22 -3.17 5.34
C ARG A 84 -11.79 -4.27 6.31
N ASN A 85 -10.84 -5.12 5.90
CA ASN A 85 -10.24 -6.14 6.75
C ASN A 85 -8.72 -6.09 6.75
N ASN A 86 -8.15 -5.09 7.44
CA ASN A 86 -6.68 -4.92 7.55
C ASN A 86 -5.94 -6.17 8.03
N LYS A 87 -6.55 -6.97 8.91
CA LYS A 87 -5.93 -8.19 9.41
C LYS A 87 -5.80 -9.26 8.33
N ALA A 88 -6.82 -9.44 7.50
CA ALA A 88 -6.77 -10.38 6.38
C ALA A 88 -5.79 -9.90 5.29
N THR A 89 -5.83 -8.62 4.93
CA THR A 89 -4.89 -8.02 3.99
C THR A 89 -3.44 -8.23 4.42
N LEU A 90 -3.10 -7.90 5.68
CA LEU A 90 -1.73 -8.06 6.19
C LEU A 90 -1.31 -9.53 6.34
N ARG A 91 -2.26 -10.47 6.48
CA ARG A 91 -1.95 -11.90 6.42
C ARG A 91 -1.53 -12.31 5.02
N ALA A 92 -2.23 -11.84 3.99
CA ALA A 92 -1.85 -12.11 2.60
C ALA A 92 -0.49 -11.46 2.25
N VAL A 93 -0.25 -10.23 2.69
CA VAL A 93 1.05 -9.55 2.51
C VAL A 93 2.21 -10.29 3.18
N ARG A 94 1.96 -10.94 4.32
CA ARG A 94 3.00 -11.68 5.07
C ARG A 94 3.54 -12.91 4.33
N GLU A 95 2.83 -13.41 3.31
CA GLU A 95 3.34 -14.49 2.46
C GLU A 95 4.44 -14.01 1.50
N HIS A 96 4.54 -12.68 1.28
CA HIS A 96 5.50 -12.06 0.36
C HIS A 96 6.55 -11.17 1.03
N VAL A 97 6.28 -10.74 2.28
CA VAL A 97 7.17 -9.89 3.07
C VAL A 97 7.52 -10.59 4.37
N ASP A 98 8.82 -10.76 4.62
CA ASP A 98 9.34 -11.40 5.84
C ASP A 98 8.68 -10.83 7.10
N ALA A 99 8.32 -11.72 8.02
CA ALA A 99 7.65 -11.33 9.26
C ALA A 99 8.45 -10.32 10.10
N SER A 100 9.78 -10.33 10.02
CA SER A 100 10.68 -9.37 10.68
C SER A 100 10.57 -7.95 10.12
N ARG A 101 10.10 -7.82 8.87
CA ARG A 101 9.86 -6.56 8.16
C ARG A 101 8.40 -6.09 8.28
N ILE A 102 7.56 -6.80 9.03
CA ILE A 102 6.19 -6.35 9.35
C ILE A 102 6.16 -5.91 10.81
N GLN A 103 6.15 -4.60 11.04
CA GLN A 103 6.27 -4.01 12.36
C GLN A 103 5.00 -3.32 12.83
N ARG A 104 4.78 -3.32 14.15
CA ARG A 104 3.76 -2.49 14.79
C ARG A 104 4.28 -1.05 14.88
N SER A 105 3.51 -0.09 14.39
CA SER A 105 3.85 1.34 14.51
C SER A 105 2.70 2.12 15.16
N PRO A 106 2.85 2.51 16.43
CA PRO A 106 1.90 3.42 17.10
C PRO A 106 1.85 4.81 16.43
N SER A 107 2.94 5.21 15.77
CA SER A 107 3.17 6.58 15.28
C SER A 107 2.95 6.76 13.77
N LEU A 108 2.22 5.84 13.10
CA LEU A 108 1.90 6.04 11.68
C LEU A 108 1.17 7.36 11.40
N LEU A 109 0.36 7.83 12.36
CA LEU A 109 -0.23 9.18 12.33
C LEU A 109 0.81 10.30 12.39
N ASP A 110 1.87 10.15 13.17
CA ASP A 110 2.95 11.14 13.25
C ASP A 110 3.78 11.14 11.96
N VAL A 111 3.99 9.96 11.37
CA VAL A 111 4.69 9.78 10.08
C VAL A 111 3.88 10.36 8.90
N LEU A 112 2.55 10.33 8.96
CA LEU A 112 1.65 11.02 8.03
C LEU A 112 1.73 12.55 8.21
N LYS A 113 1.70 13.06 9.45
CA LYS A 113 1.78 14.51 9.76
C LYS A 113 3.14 15.12 9.39
N ALA A 114 4.23 14.40 9.60
CA ALA A 114 5.57 14.84 9.23
C ALA A 114 5.79 14.88 7.70
N GLY A 115 5.00 14.12 6.92
CA GLY A 115 5.09 14.03 5.47
C GLY A 115 4.45 15.19 4.69
N VAL A 116 3.73 16.11 5.35
CA VAL A 116 3.09 17.26 4.68
C VAL A 116 4.11 18.28 4.15
N ARG A 117 5.41 18.12 4.45
CA ARG A 117 6.49 19.02 3.98
C ARG A 117 7.16 18.63 2.66
N ALA A 118 6.76 17.54 2.01
CA ALA A 118 7.19 17.27 0.65
C ALA A 118 6.11 16.46 -0.06
N ILE A 119 5.43 17.07 -1.03
CA ILE A 119 4.86 16.33 -2.15
C ILE A 119 6.00 16.27 -3.18
N PRO A 120 6.89 15.26 -3.17
CA PRO A 120 7.72 15.06 -4.34
C PRO A 120 6.75 14.79 -5.50
N LYS A 121 6.98 15.47 -6.63
CA LYS A 121 6.30 15.15 -7.88
C LYS A 121 6.37 13.64 -8.06
N ILE A 122 5.22 12.98 -8.12
CA ILE A 122 5.11 11.56 -8.47
C ILE A 122 5.90 11.41 -9.77
N PRO A 123 7.03 10.69 -9.79
CA PRO A 123 7.70 10.43 -11.05
C PRO A 123 6.71 9.69 -11.92
N SER A 124 6.53 10.17 -13.15
CA SER A 124 5.92 9.40 -14.22
C SER A 124 6.81 8.18 -14.54
N MET A 125 6.79 7.18 -13.66
CA MET A 125 7.24 5.81 -13.91
C MET A 125 5.96 4.99 -13.83
N ILE A 126 5.25 4.71 -14.92
CA ILE A 126 5.68 3.99 -16.10
C ILE A 126 5.02 4.65 -17.34
N ARG A 127 5.79 5.38 -18.16
CA ARG A 127 5.49 5.53 -19.59
C ARG A 127 6.35 4.49 -20.31
N HIS A 128 5.72 3.45 -20.86
CA HIS A 128 6.31 2.83 -22.04
C HIS A 128 6.06 3.77 -23.21
N GLU A 129 7.12 4.43 -23.70
CA GLU A 129 7.12 4.93 -25.07
C GLU A 129 7.09 3.72 -26.02
N LYS A 130 6.19 3.84 -27.00
CA LYS A 130 5.94 3.04 -28.22
C LYS A 130 6.62 1.68 -28.38
#